data_AF-A0A392SGR9-F1
#
_entry.id   AF-A0A392SGR9-F1
#
_cell.length_a   1.000
_cell.length_b   1.000
_cell.length_c   1.000
_cell.angle_alpha   90.00
_cell.angle_beta   90.00
_cell.angle_gamma   90.00
#
_symmetry.space_group_name_H-M   'P 1'
#
loop_
_entity.id
_entity.type
_entity.pdbx_description
1 polymer ?
#
loop_
_entity_poly.entity_id
_entity_poly.type
_entity_poly.pdbx_seq_one_letter_code
_entity_poly.pdbx_strand_id
1 'polypeptide(L)' 'MPFGVTNSPAIFMDYMNRLFHPFLDKFVVVFIDDILVYSKSEEEHEEHLHLVLQVLHDNKLYANPSKCEFWMEK' A
#
# COMPACT_ATOMS: atom_id res chain seq x y z
N MET A 1 -1.76 -11.18 13.09
CA MET A 1 -3.21 -11.46 13.13
C MET A 1 -3.41 -12.89 12.62
N PRO A 2 -4.10 -13.78 13.35
CA PRO A 2 -4.30 -15.16 12.90
C PRO A 2 -5.29 -15.23 11.73
N PHE A 3 -5.05 -16.17 10.81
CA PHE A 3 -5.96 -16.44 9.70
C PHE A 3 -7.29 -17.03 10.21
N GLY A 4 -8.39 -16.76 9.49
CA GLY A 4 -9.71 -17.31 9.80
C GLY A 4 -10.55 -16.52 10.81
N VAL A 5 -10.08 -15.38 11.29
CA VAL A 5 -10.88 -14.46 12.11
C VAL A 5 -11.72 -13.56 11.21
N THR A 6 -13.04 -13.56 11.38
CA THR A 6 -14.01 -12.86 10.53
C THR A 6 -13.77 -11.35 10.42
N ASN A 7 -13.28 -10.72 11.50
CA ASN A 7 -13.04 -9.28 11.55
C ASN A 7 -11.64 -8.87 11.06
N SER A 8 -10.78 -9.83 10.72
CA SER A 8 -9.40 -9.56 10.30
C SER A 8 -9.31 -8.59 9.12
N PRO A 9 -10.08 -8.75 8.02
CA PRO A 9 -10.01 -7.84 6.89
C PRO A 9 -10.42 -6.41 7.27
N ALA A 10 -11.49 -6.25 8.06
CA ALA A 10 -12.00 -4.94 8.45
C ALA A 10 -11.01 -4.19 9.35
N ILE A 11 -10.38 -4.88 10.31
CA ILE A 11 -9.38 -4.28 11.20
C ILE A 11 -8.11 -3.92 10.41
N PHE A 12 -7.69 -4.79 9.49
CA PHE A 12 -6.52 -4.50 8.65
C PHE A 12 -6.77 -3.33 7.70
N MET A 13 -7.96 -3.27 7.08
CA MET A 13 -8.36 -2.13 6.26
C MET A 13 -8.39 -0.81 7.04
N ASP A 14 -8.96 -0.77 8.25
CA ASP A 14 -8.94 0.44 9.08
C ASP A 14 -7.51 0.88 9.41
N TYR A 15 -6.65 -0.07 9.77
CA TYR A 15 -5.25 0.20 10.05
C TYR A 15 -4.52 0.78 8.84
N MET A 16 -4.65 0.15 7.68
CA MET A 16 -4.02 0.62 6.44
C MET A 16 -4.58 1.97 6.00
N ASN A 17 -5.89 2.18 6.13
CA ASN A 17 -6.51 3.47 5.80
C ASN A 17 -5.98 4.60 6.66
N ARG A 18 -5.70 4.35 7.94
CA ARG A 18 -5.11 5.34 8.86
C ARG A 18 -3.65 5.62 8.54
N LEU A 19 -2.87 4.59 8.20
CA LEU A 19 -1.46 4.75 7.83
C LEU A 19 -1.30 5.52 6.52
N PHE A 20 -2.08 5.17 5.51
CA PHE A 20 -2.02 5.78 4.19
C PHE A 20 -2.92 7.01 4.04
N HIS A 21 -3.64 7.42 5.09
CA HIS A 21 -4.57 8.56 5.05
C HIS A 21 -4.00 9.82 4.36
N PRO A 22 -2.72 10.21 4.57
CA PRO A 22 -2.14 11.37 3.87
C PRO A 22 -2.03 11.21 2.35
N PHE A 23 -2.04 9.97 1.84
CA PHE A 23 -1.76 9.58 0.46
C PHE A 23 -2.98 8.96 -0.26
N LEU A 24 -3.99 8.51 0.50
CA LEU A 24 -5.25 7.98 -0.03
C LEU A 24 -5.91 9.00 -0.97
N ASP A 25 -6.49 8.47 -2.05
CA ASP A 25 -7.16 9.23 -3.13
C ASP A 25 -6.29 10.26 -3.87
N LYS A 26 -5.00 10.37 -3.51
CA LYS A 26 -4.02 11.21 -4.22
C LYS A 26 -3.21 10.38 -5.20
N PHE A 27 -2.52 9.37 -4.67
CA PHE A 27 -1.66 8.46 -5.45
C PHE A 27 -1.64 7.03 -4.90
N VAL A 28 -2.39 6.74 -3.84
CA VAL A 28 -2.50 5.40 -3.24
C VAL A 28 -3.97 4.98 -3.16
N VAL A 29 -4.24 3.75 -3.57
CA VAL A 29 -5.48 3.02 -3.27
C VAL A 29 -5.11 1.77 -2.47
N VAL A 30 -5.79 1.55 -1.36
CA VAL A 30 -5.59 0.36 -0.53
C VAL A 30 -6.83 -0.52 -0.59
N PHE A 31 -6.64 -1.82 -0.78
CA PHE A 31 -7.71 -2.81 -0.71
C PHE A 31 -7.25 -4.06 0.05
N ILE A 32 -7.71 -4.21 1.30
CA ILE A 32 -7.29 -5.29 2.20
C ILE A 32 -5.76 -5.34 2.28
N ASP A 33 -5.12 -6.32 1.63
CA ASP A 33 -3.68 -6.58 1.60
C ASP A 33 -2.96 -5.99 0.38
N ASP A 34 -3.71 -5.52 -0.62
CA ASP A 34 -3.18 -4.92 -1.83
C ASP A 34 -3.06 -3.40 -1.72
N ILE A 35 -1.96 -2.86 -2.23
CA ILE A 35 -1.69 -1.42 -2.30
C ILE A 35 -1.37 -1.09 -3.75
N LEU A 36 -2.21 -0.27 -4.37
CA LEU A 36 -1.99 0.26 -5.69
C LEU A 36 -1.43 1.68 -5.58
N VAL A 37 -0.29 1.91 -6.21
CA VAL A 37 0.33 3.23 -6.32
C VAL A 37 0.18 3.69 -7.77
N TYR A 38 -0.29 4.92 -7.99
CA TYR A 38 -0.46 5.48 -9.33
C TYR A 38 0.09 6.90 -9.41
N SER A 39 0.71 7.23 -10.53
CA SER A 39 1.35 8.54 -10.77
C SER A 39 1.19 8.93 -12.24
N LYS A 40 1.47 10.19 -12.60
CA LYS A 40 1.34 10.68 -13.98
C LYS A 40 2.64 10.53 -14.79
N SER A 41 3.79 10.59 -14.14
CA SER A 41 5.11 10.35 -14.74
C SER A 41 5.91 9.32 -13.97
N GLU A 42 6.96 8.79 -14.58
CA GLU A 42 7.85 7.82 -13.94
C GLU A 42 8.61 8.42 -12.75
N GLU A 43 9.04 9.68 -12.86
CA GLU A 43 9.76 10.37 -11.79
C GLU A 43 8.86 10.57 -10.56
N GLU A 44 7.60 11.01 -10.79
CA GLU A 44 6.60 11.11 -9.74
C GLU A 44 6.26 9.72 -9.15
N HIS A 45 6.30 8.67 -9.97
CA HIS A 45 6.10 7.30 -9.52
C HIS A 45 7.22 6.78 -8.62
N GLU A 46 8.47 7.10 -8.92
CA GLU A 46 9.60 6.76 -8.07
C GLU A 46 9.47 7.40 -6.68
N GLU A 47 9.13 8.69 -6.62
CA GLU A 47 8.92 9.41 -5.37
C GLU A 47 7.75 8.84 -4.56
N HIS A 48 6.60 8.61 -5.20
CA HIS A 48 5.44 8.02 -4.56
C HIS A 48 5.72 6.60 -4.03
N LEU A 49 6.43 5.79 -4.80
CA LEU A 49 6.79 4.44 -4.40
C LEU A 49 7.74 4.47 -3.20
N HIS A 50 8.72 5.37 -3.20
CA HIS A 50 9.64 5.55 -2.08
C HIS A 50 8.88 5.90 -0.78
N LEU A 51 7.93 6.83 -0.85
CA LEU A 51 7.10 7.21 0.29
C LEU A 51 6.27 6.03 0.82
N VAL A 52 5.64 5.26 -0.07
CA VAL A 52 4.84 4.09 0.31
C VAL A 52 5.69 3.02 0.98
N LEU A 53 6.84 2.68 0.40
CA LEU A 53 7.76 1.69 0.96
C LEU A 53 8.33 2.15 2.31
N GLN A 54 8.60 3.46 2.48
CA GLN A 54 9.04 4.02 3.75
C GLN A 54 7.96 3.87 4.84
N VAL A 55 6.70 4.18 4.53
CA VAL A 55 5.57 3.99 5.46
C VAL A 55 5.44 2.51 5.86
N LEU A 56 5.58 1.59 4.92
CA LEU A 56 5.56 0.16 5.22
C LEU A 56 6.69 -0.23 6.16
N HIS A 57 7.92 0.18 5.85
CA HIS A 57 9.10 -0.09 6.66
C HIS A 57 8.96 0.44 8.10
N ASP A 58 8.55 1.70 8.26
CA ASP A 58 8.45 2.37 9.56
C ASP A 58 7.37 1.73 10.44
N ASN A 59 6.34 1.14 9.82
CA ASN A 59 5.27 0.42 10.51
C ASN A 59 5.48 -1.10 10.57
N LYS A 60 6.67 -1.59 10.17
CA LYS A 60 7.05 -3.01 10.15
C LYS A 60 6.07 -3.89 9.36
N LEU A 61 5.54 -3.32 8.27
CA LEU A 61 4.77 -4.04 7.26
C LEU A 61 5.71 -4.40 6.12
N TYR A 62 5.55 -5.60 5.59
CA TYR A 62 6.43 -6.13 4.55
C TYR A 62 5.60 -6.54 3.34
N ALA A 63 5.92 -5.96 2.19
CA ALA A 63 5.40 -6.42 0.92
C ALA A 63 6.05 -7.76 0.55
N ASN A 64 5.31 -8.64 -0.11
CA ASN A 64 5.86 -9.90 -0.63
C ASN A 64 6.46 -9.65 -2.03
N PRO A 65 7.79 -9.67 -2.20
CA PRO A 65 8.41 -9.31 -3.48
C PRO A 65 7.97 -10.17 -4.66
N SER A 66 7.58 -11.44 -4.42
CA SER A 66 7.12 -12.33 -5.50
C SER A 66 5.69 -12.04 -5.98
N LYS A 67 4.95 -11.19 -5.26
CA LYS A 67 3.61 -10.72 -5.62
C LYS A 67 3.57 -9.25 -6.01
N CYS A 68 4.70 -8.53 -5.90
CA CYS A 68 4.77 -7.13 -6.25
C CYS A 68 5.03 -6.97 -7.75
N GLU A 69 4.19 -6.16 -8.40
CA GLU A 69 4.37 -5.74 -9.79
C GLU A 69 4.68 -4.25 -9.78
N PHE A 70 5.80 -3.86 -10.42
CA PHE A 70 6.27 -2.48 -10.48
C PHE A 70 6.34 -2.02 -11.93
N TRP A 71 6.19 -0.71 -12.15
CA TRP A 71 6.35 -0.09 -13.48
C TRP A 71 5.44 -0.71 -14.55
N MET A 72 4.22 -1.06 -14.14
CA MET A 72 3.22 -1.59 -15.05
C MET A 72 2.70 -0.44 -15.93
N GLU A 73 3.01 -0.49 -17.22
CA GLU A 73 2.40 0.37 -18.22
C GLU A 73 0.93 -0.02 -18.42
N LYS A 74 0.12 0.97 -18.81
CA LYS A 74 -1.33 0.80 -19.00
C LYS A 74 -1.68 0.23 -20.37
#